data_AF-A0A0F8ZND8-F1
#
_entry.id   AF-A0A0F8ZND8-F1
#
_cell.length_a   1.000
_cell.length_b   1.000
_cell.length_c   1.000
_cell.angle_alpha   90.00
_cell.angle_beta   90.00
_cell.angle_gamma   90.00
#
_symmetry.space_group_name_H-M   'P 1'
#
loop_
_entity.id
_entity.type
_entity.pdbx_description
1 polymer ?
#
loop_
_entity_poly.entity_id
_entity_poly.type
_entity_poly.pdbx_seq_one_letter_code
_entity_poly.pdbx_strand_id
1 'polypeptide(L)'
;MAMRMDKELQEFRDLMPRPDRFEEGFGWRTVIMALFVGLLMTPAQMYMYLVAGVEMGSAAQWVTVILYVEVARRAFTRLKRPEIFVLFYMCGAVIHSGGGLLWRQFLVQSEEMRKMGIVEYIPAWYAPSDPDVLGSRDFFTRAWLVPVGLMLLTLFITRLDHFGLGYIT
;
A
#
# COMPACT_ATOMS: atom_id res chain seq x y z
N MET A 1 -43.58 25.57 2.57
CA MET A 1 -42.56 26.28 1.78
C MET A 1 -42.06 25.30 0.73
N ALA A 2 -42.51 25.44 -0.52
CA ALA A 2 -42.26 24.45 -1.56
C ALA A 2 -40.78 24.46 -1.96
N MET A 3 -40.13 23.31 -1.85
CA MET A 3 -38.76 23.06 -2.28
C MET A 3 -38.69 23.22 -3.81
N ARG A 4 -38.38 24.42 -4.29
CA ARG A 4 -37.94 24.63 -5.69
C ARG A 4 -36.58 23.94 -5.81
N MET A 5 -36.59 22.73 -6.33
CA MET A 5 -35.36 22.01 -6.65
C MET A 5 -34.65 22.79 -7.75
N ASP A 6 -33.49 23.35 -7.43
CA ASP A 6 -32.73 24.20 -8.34
C ASP A 6 -32.40 23.44 -9.63
N LYS A 7 -32.67 24.05 -10.78
CA LYS A 7 -32.46 23.44 -12.11
C LYS A 7 -31.01 23.04 -12.34
N GLU A 8 -30.07 23.86 -11.86
CA GLU A 8 -28.64 23.55 -11.92
C GLU A 8 -28.31 22.30 -11.09
N LEU A 9 -28.95 22.13 -9.92
CA LEU A 9 -28.75 20.97 -9.05
C LEU A 9 -29.28 19.66 -9.66
N GLN A 10 -30.29 19.74 -10.52
CA GLN A 10 -30.78 18.60 -11.30
C GLN A 10 -29.84 18.28 -12.46
N GLU A 11 -29.34 19.30 -13.17
CA GLU A 11 -28.36 19.13 -14.23
C GLU A 11 -27.09 18.42 -13.71
N PHE A 12 -26.56 18.85 -12.57
CA PHE A 12 -25.43 18.17 -11.92
C PHE A 12 -25.74 16.73 -11.48
N ARG A 13 -27.00 16.44 -11.11
CA ARG A 13 -27.43 15.10 -10.70
C ARG A 13 -27.56 14.15 -11.88
N ASP A 14 -27.96 14.68 -13.04
CA ASP A 14 -28.18 13.91 -14.26
C ASP A 14 -26.87 13.70 -15.06
N LEU A 15 -25.79 14.42 -14.74
CA LEU A 15 -24.46 14.15 -15.30
C LEU A 15 -23.87 12.78 -14.90
N MET A 16 -24.30 12.21 -13.77
CA MET A 16 -23.84 10.90 -13.29
C MET A 16 -25.04 10.00 -12.95
N PRO A 17 -25.74 9.45 -13.97
CA PRO A 17 -26.83 8.53 -13.73
C PRO A 17 -26.32 7.32 -12.95
N ARG A 18 -27.08 6.91 -11.93
CA ARG A 18 -26.75 5.73 -11.14
C ARG A 18 -26.76 4.50 -12.06
N PRO A 19 -25.70 3.68 -12.08
CA PRO A 19 -25.67 2.49 -12.92
C PRO A 19 -26.75 1.50 -12.47
N ASP A 20 -27.47 0.92 -13.44
CA ASP A 20 -28.54 -0.04 -13.17
C ASP A 20 -28.03 -1.37 -12.58
N ARG A 21 -26.74 -1.67 -12.77
CA ARG A 21 -26.09 -2.89 -12.26
C ARG A 21 -24.68 -2.60 -11.77
N PHE A 22 -24.37 -3.13 -10.59
CA PHE A 22 -23.01 -3.17 -10.05
C PHE A 22 -22.39 -4.52 -10.39
N GLU A 23 -21.30 -4.51 -11.14
CA GLU A 23 -20.54 -5.72 -11.40
C GLU A 23 -19.51 -5.97 -10.29
N GLU A 24 -19.41 -7.21 -9.84
CA GLU A 24 -18.42 -7.60 -8.85
C GLU A 24 -17.02 -7.61 -9.46
N GLY A 25 -16.10 -6.88 -8.80
CA GLY A 25 -14.70 -6.78 -9.17
C GLY A 25 -13.79 -7.73 -8.40
N PHE A 26 -14.28 -8.39 -7.34
CA PHE A 26 -13.50 -9.32 -6.54
C PHE A 26 -13.82 -10.75 -6.94
N GLY A 27 -12.80 -11.52 -7.29
CA GLY A 27 -12.93 -12.92 -7.69
C GLY A 27 -11.58 -13.62 -7.79
N TRP A 28 -11.55 -14.86 -8.30
CA TRP A 28 -10.31 -15.63 -8.38
C TRP A 28 -9.23 -14.95 -9.24
N ARG A 29 -9.64 -14.26 -10.30
CA ARG A 29 -8.73 -13.48 -11.15
C ARG A 29 -8.04 -12.36 -10.36
N THR A 30 -8.76 -11.68 -9.46
CA THR A 30 -8.15 -10.65 -8.59
C THR A 30 -7.26 -11.23 -7.51
N VAL A 31 -7.47 -12.46 -7.07
CA VAL A 31 -6.54 -13.13 -6.15
C VAL A 31 -5.20 -13.39 -6.85
N ILE A 32 -5.24 -13.85 -8.11
CA ILE A 32 -4.02 -14.02 -8.91
C ILE A 32 -3.33 -12.67 -9.15
N MET A 33 -4.10 -11.59 -9.41
CA MET A 33 -3.57 -10.23 -9.47
C MET A 33 -2.89 -9.81 -8.17
N ALA A 34 -3.55 -10.05 -7.03
CA ALA A 34 -3.02 -9.73 -5.71
C ALA A 34 -1.68 -10.43 -5.46
N LEU A 35 -1.58 -11.70 -5.85
CA LEU A 35 -0.35 -12.46 -5.76
C LEU A 35 0.75 -11.89 -6.66
N PHE A 36 0.41 -11.52 -7.90
CA PHE A 36 1.34 -10.87 -8.83
C PHE A 36 1.88 -9.56 -8.26
N VAL A 37 1.01 -8.69 -7.75
CA VAL A 37 1.41 -7.43 -7.12
C VAL A 37 2.24 -7.70 -5.86
N GLY A 38 1.78 -8.60 -5.00
CA GLY A 38 2.47 -8.95 -3.75
C GLY A 38 3.89 -9.48 -3.99
N LEU A 39 4.04 -10.42 -4.93
CA LEU A 39 5.31 -11.12 -5.18
C LEU A 39 6.27 -10.33 -6.05
N LEU A 40 5.79 -9.49 -6.98
CA LEU A 40 6.67 -8.73 -7.88
C LEU A 40 6.80 -7.27 -7.48
N MET A 41 5.70 -6.58 -7.20
CA MET A 41 5.74 -5.14 -6.92
C MET A 41 6.29 -4.84 -5.53
N THR A 42 5.90 -5.60 -4.51
CA THR A 42 6.38 -5.35 -3.14
C THR A 42 7.89 -5.48 -3.00
N PRO A 43 8.57 -6.53 -3.51
CA PRO A 43 10.04 -6.57 -3.42
C PRO A 43 10.71 -5.57 -4.38
N ALA A 44 10.14 -5.31 -5.56
CA ALA A 44 10.70 -4.34 -6.51
C ALA A 44 10.70 -2.92 -5.94
N GLN A 45 9.57 -2.47 -5.36
CA GLN A 45 9.53 -1.17 -4.70
C GLN A 45 10.48 -1.12 -3.51
N MET A 46 10.56 -2.22 -2.74
CA MET A 46 11.34 -2.25 -1.50
C MET A 46 12.81 -2.09 -1.84
N TYR A 47 13.27 -2.75 -2.90
CA TYR A 47 14.62 -2.58 -3.42
C TYR A 47 14.89 -1.13 -3.84
N MET A 48 14.00 -0.54 -4.66
CA MET A 48 14.17 0.85 -5.10
C MET A 48 14.18 1.83 -3.92
N TYR A 49 13.32 1.60 -2.94
CA TYR A 49 13.24 2.41 -1.73
C TYR A 49 14.49 2.28 -0.86
N LEU A 50 14.98 1.05 -0.61
CA LEU A 50 16.15 0.80 0.24
C LEU A 50 17.47 1.23 -0.41
N VAL A 51 17.65 0.92 -1.69
CA VAL A 51 18.94 1.09 -2.38
C VAL A 51 19.03 2.41 -3.13
N ALA A 52 17.98 2.78 -3.88
CA ALA A 52 17.98 4.02 -4.63
C ALA A 52 17.45 5.20 -3.82
N GLY A 53 16.79 4.96 -2.68
CA GLY A 53 16.15 6.01 -1.88
C GLY A 53 14.95 6.66 -2.59
N VAL A 54 14.43 6.01 -3.64
CA VAL A 54 13.37 6.56 -4.51
C VAL A 54 12.16 5.65 -4.47
N GLU A 55 11.00 6.23 -4.23
CA GLU A 55 9.72 5.55 -4.41
C GLU A 55 9.38 5.47 -5.90
N MET A 56 8.80 4.34 -6.33
CA MET A 56 8.47 4.13 -7.74
C MET A 56 7.40 5.10 -8.28
N GLY A 57 6.66 5.76 -7.39
CA GLY A 57 5.68 6.79 -7.71
C GLY A 57 4.45 6.28 -8.48
N SER A 58 3.55 7.21 -8.83
CA SER A 58 2.29 6.90 -9.52
C SER A 58 2.48 6.35 -10.94
N ALA A 59 3.60 6.66 -11.60
CA ALA A 59 3.90 6.14 -12.94
C ALA A 59 4.05 4.61 -12.94
N ALA A 60 4.74 4.05 -11.94
CA ALA A 60 4.91 2.60 -11.84
C ALA A 60 3.58 1.88 -11.62
N GLN A 61 2.63 2.48 -10.90
CA GLN A 61 1.29 1.95 -10.71
C GLN A 61 0.59 1.71 -12.06
N TRP A 62 0.63 2.71 -12.95
CA TRP A 62 0.05 2.61 -14.28
C TRP A 62 0.77 1.60 -15.17
N VAL A 63 2.10 1.57 -15.13
CA VAL A 63 2.89 0.58 -15.88
C VAL A 63 2.49 -0.84 -15.49
N THR A 64 2.35 -1.12 -14.20
CA THR A 64 1.94 -2.44 -13.71
C THR A 64 0.53 -2.82 -14.18
N VAL A 65 -0.41 -1.87 -14.13
CA VAL A 65 -1.77 -2.09 -14.65
C VAL A 65 -1.74 -2.40 -16.15
N ILE A 66 -0.98 -1.64 -16.94
CA ILE A 66 -0.84 -1.84 -18.39
C ILE A 66 -0.23 -3.21 -18.69
N LEU A 67 0.88 -3.57 -18.02
CA LEU A 67 1.54 -4.86 -18.19
C LEU A 67 0.59 -6.01 -17.87
N TYR A 68 -0.20 -5.90 -16.80
CA TYR A 68 -1.18 -6.93 -16.46
C TYR A 68 -2.26 -7.05 -17.53
N VAL A 69 -2.80 -5.94 -18.03
CA VAL A 69 -3.80 -5.93 -19.11
C VAL A 69 -3.23 -6.57 -20.38
N GLU A 70 -1.97 -6.30 -20.72
CA GLU A 70 -1.29 -6.93 -21.86
C GLU A 70 -1.09 -8.43 -21.67
N VAL A 71 -0.66 -8.88 -20.49
CA VAL A 71 -0.54 -10.31 -20.16
C VAL A 71 -1.89 -11.02 -20.26
N ALA A 72 -2.94 -10.42 -19.71
CA ALA A 72 -4.28 -11.00 -19.78
C ALA A 72 -4.81 -11.07 -21.21
N ARG A 73 -4.54 -10.03 -22.02
CA ARG A 73 -4.87 -10.03 -23.46
C ARG A 73 -4.16 -11.17 -24.19
N ARG A 74 -2.88 -11.41 -23.89
CA ARG A 74 -2.09 -12.54 -24.45
C ARG A 74 -2.58 -13.90 -23.98
N ALA A 75 -3.10 -13.99 -22.76
CA ALA A 75 -3.76 -15.18 -22.23
C ALA A 75 -5.22 -15.35 -22.71
N PHE A 76 -5.63 -14.62 -23.75
CA PHE A 76 -7.00 -14.61 -24.30
C PHE A 76 -8.10 -14.34 -23.26
N THR A 77 -7.77 -13.64 -22.18
CA THR A 77 -8.68 -13.33 -21.08
C THR A 77 -9.15 -11.88 -21.16
N ARG A 78 -10.46 -11.64 -21.00
CA ARG A 78 -11.03 -10.28 -20.91
C ARG A 78 -11.18 -9.85 -19.45
N LEU A 79 -10.54 -8.76 -19.06
CA LEU A 79 -10.75 -8.12 -17.77
C LEU A 79 -12.02 -7.27 -17.77
N LYS A 80 -12.77 -7.32 -16.68
CA LYS A 80 -13.86 -6.38 -16.43
C LYS A 80 -13.30 -5.07 -15.87
N ARG A 81 -14.00 -3.96 -16.06
CA ARG A 81 -13.60 -2.65 -15.52
C ARG A 81 -13.41 -2.66 -13.99
N PRO A 82 -14.29 -3.31 -13.19
CA PRO A 82 -14.10 -3.38 -11.75
C PRO A 82 -12.83 -4.15 -11.33
N GLU A 83 -12.41 -5.16 -12.09
CA GLU A 83 -11.17 -5.91 -11.78
C GLU A 83 -9.93 -5.03 -11.99
N ILE A 84 -9.92 -4.20 -13.04
CA ILE A 84 -8.86 -3.23 -13.29
C ILE A 84 -8.81 -2.19 -12.16
N PHE A 85 -9.97 -1.75 -11.67
CA PHE A 85 -10.05 -0.83 -10.55
C PHE A 85 -9.48 -1.43 -9.26
N VAL A 86 -9.84 -2.68 -8.94
CA VAL A 86 -9.27 -3.41 -7.79
C VAL A 86 -7.75 -3.54 -7.94
N LEU A 87 -7.27 -3.93 -9.12
CA LEU A 87 -5.84 -4.00 -9.42
C LEU A 87 -5.14 -2.66 -9.21
N PHE A 88 -5.72 -1.57 -9.74
CA PHE A 88 -5.16 -0.24 -9.61
C PHE A 88 -5.01 0.16 -8.14
N TYR A 89 -6.05 -0.02 -7.32
CA TYR A 89 -6.00 0.29 -5.89
C TYR A 89 -5.01 -0.57 -5.13
N MET A 90 -4.93 -1.87 -5.46
CA MET A 90 -3.97 -2.80 -4.87
C MET A 90 -2.52 -2.39 -5.18
N CYS A 91 -2.21 -2.09 -6.44
CA CYS A 91 -0.90 -1.58 -6.83
C CYS A 91 -0.57 -0.28 -6.10
N GLY A 92 -1.54 0.64 -5.99
CA GLY A 92 -1.37 1.88 -5.25
C GLY A 92 -1.07 1.64 -3.78
N ALA A 93 -1.83 0.75 -3.12
CA ALA A 93 -1.60 0.41 -1.72
C ALA A 93 -0.22 -0.19 -1.48
N VAL A 94 0.27 -1.03 -2.40
CA VAL A 94 1.63 -1.57 -2.33
C VAL A 94 2.65 -0.47 -2.54
N ILE A 95 2.56 0.33 -3.61
CA ILE A 95 3.56 1.38 -3.93
C ILE A 95 3.76 2.39 -2.79
N HIS A 96 2.71 2.66 -2.02
CA HIS A 96 2.74 3.59 -0.88
C HIS A 96 2.93 2.89 0.46
N SER A 97 3.06 1.56 0.48
CA SER A 97 3.47 0.84 1.69
C SER A 97 4.97 1.08 1.88
N GLY A 98 5.32 2.25 2.45
CA GLY A 98 6.70 2.60 2.78
C GLY A 98 7.37 1.44 3.52
N GLY A 99 8.68 1.27 3.34
CA GLY A 99 9.42 0.03 3.63
C GLY A 99 9.32 -0.56 5.06
N GLY A 100 8.56 0.07 5.96
CA GLY A 100 8.03 -0.55 7.16
C GLY A 100 9.11 -1.01 8.11
N LEU A 101 8.94 -2.20 8.69
CA LEU A 101 9.91 -2.80 9.61
C LEU A 101 11.26 -3.11 8.91
N LEU A 102 11.22 -3.47 7.62
CA LEU A 102 12.43 -3.72 6.82
C LEU A 102 13.26 -2.45 6.65
N TRP A 103 12.63 -1.32 6.36
CA TRP A 103 13.32 -0.03 6.27
C TRP A 103 13.94 0.37 7.61
N ARG A 104 13.20 0.22 8.72
CA ARG A 104 13.74 0.48 10.07
C ARG A 104 14.98 -0.37 10.33
N GLN A 105 14.92 -1.65 9.98
CA GLN A 105 16.03 -2.56 10.16
C GLN A 105 17.23 -2.21 9.29
N PHE A 106 16.99 -1.88 8.02
CA PHE A 106 18.02 -1.44 7.08
C PHE A 106 18.75 -0.20 7.58
N LEU A 107 18.01 0.79 8.12
CA LEU A 107 18.61 1.99 8.70
C LEU A 107 19.55 1.64 9.85
N VAL A 108 19.13 0.82 10.82
CA VAL A 108 19.97 0.43 11.97
C VAL A 108 21.23 -0.33 11.51
N GLN A 109 21.13 -1.13 10.46
CA GLN A 109 22.25 -1.91 9.93
C GLN A 109 23.18 -1.14 8.99
N SER A 110 22.76 0.02 8.50
CA SER A 110 23.53 0.80 7.53
C SER A 110 24.90 1.24 8.07
N GLU A 111 25.90 1.27 7.19
CA GLU A 111 27.25 1.72 7.57
C GLU A 111 27.27 3.19 7.99
N GLU A 112 26.43 4.03 7.38
CA GLU A 112 26.40 5.46 7.65
C GLU A 112 25.95 5.76 9.09
N MET A 113 24.92 5.08 9.57
CA MET A 113 24.48 5.20 10.97
C MET A 113 25.56 4.73 11.94
N ARG A 114 26.30 3.67 11.58
CA ARG A 114 27.43 3.15 12.37
C ARG A 114 28.60 4.14 12.42
N LYS A 115 28.95 4.76 11.30
CA LYS A 115 30.01 5.79 11.21
C LYS A 115 29.65 7.05 12.01
N MET A 116 28.37 7.41 12.04
CA MET A 116 27.86 8.51 12.87
C MET A 116 27.84 8.20 14.37
N GLY A 117 28.06 6.94 14.78
CA GLY A 117 28.06 6.54 16.19
C GLY A 117 26.67 6.60 16.86
N ILE A 118 25.60 6.69 16.07
CA ILE A 118 24.23 6.88 16.59
C ILE A 118 23.47 5.56 16.79
N VAL A 119 23.99 4.44 16.27
CA VAL A 119 23.34 3.12 16.34
C VAL A 119 23.03 2.71 17.78
N GLU A 120 23.91 3.02 18.73
CA GLU A 120 23.75 2.66 20.15
C GLU A 120 22.60 3.42 20.83
N TYR A 121 22.24 4.59 20.31
CA TYR A 121 21.13 5.40 20.83
C TYR A 121 19.77 5.01 20.23
N ILE A 122 19.75 4.12 19.24
CA ILE A 122 18.51 3.65 18.64
C ILE A 122 17.86 2.64 19.60
N PRO A 123 16.64 2.93 20.08
CA PRO A 123 16.01 2.08 21.07
C PRO A 123 15.46 0.79 20.45
N ALA A 124 15.46 -0.29 21.23
CA ALA A 124 14.98 -1.60 20.79
C ALA A 124 13.49 -1.63 20.38
N TRP A 125 12.67 -0.67 20.85
CA TRP A 125 11.28 -0.54 20.40
C TRP A 125 11.14 -0.02 18.97
N TYR A 126 12.17 0.64 18.42
CA TYR A 126 12.20 1.09 17.03
C TYR A 126 12.60 -0.05 16.09
N ALA A 127 13.73 -0.70 16.39
CA ALA A 127 14.22 -1.91 15.74
C ALA A 127 15.22 -2.65 16.65
N PRO A 128 15.20 -3.99 16.72
CA PRO A 128 16.16 -4.78 17.48
C PRO A 128 17.55 -4.79 16.82
N SER A 129 18.59 -4.66 17.63
CA SER A 129 20.00 -4.66 17.21
C SER A 129 20.77 -5.94 17.57
N ASP A 130 20.15 -6.84 18.33
CA ASP A 130 20.74 -8.09 18.81
C ASP A 130 21.08 -9.05 17.65
N PRO A 131 22.36 -9.45 17.46
CA PRO A 131 22.77 -10.37 16.40
C PRO A 131 21.97 -11.68 16.36
N ASP A 132 21.57 -12.22 17.52
CA ASP A 132 20.85 -13.50 17.60
C ASP A 132 19.43 -13.36 17.03
N VAL A 133 18.78 -12.23 17.29
CA VAL A 133 17.46 -11.91 16.72
C VAL A 133 17.57 -11.71 15.22
N LEU A 134 18.62 -11.02 14.76
CA LEU A 134 18.83 -10.72 13.34
C LEU A 134 19.22 -11.95 12.52
N GLY A 135 19.90 -12.92 13.14
CA GLY A 135 20.24 -14.19 12.52
C GLY A 135 19.00 -15.01 12.13
N SER A 136 17.90 -14.88 12.88
CA SER A 136 16.65 -15.61 12.60
C SER A 136 15.94 -15.17 11.32
N ARG A 137 16.22 -13.95 10.81
CA ARG A 137 15.59 -13.34 9.62
C ARG A 137 14.06 -13.41 9.65
N ASP A 138 13.48 -13.34 10.84
CA ASP A 138 12.04 -13.42 11.06
C ASP A 138 11.56 -12.25 11.94
N PHE A 139 10.37 -11.74 11.60
CA PHE A 139 9.66 -10.69 12.36
C PHE A 139 8.75 -11.28 13.45
N PHE A 140 8.52 -12.60 13.47
CA PHE A 140 7.68 -13.27 14.48
C PHE A 140 8.45 -13.67 15.76
N THR A 141 9.41 -12.84 16.19
CA THR A 141 10.15 -13.06 17.44
C THR A 141 9.72 -12.08 18.53
N ARG A 142 10.01 -12.43 19.79
CA ARG A 142 9.61 -11.62 20.95
C ARG A 142 10.15 -10.19 20.90
N ALA A 143 11.35 -10.00 20.33
CA ALA A 143 11.99 -8.70 20.18
C ALA A 143 11.24 -7.78 19.19
N TRP A 144 10.56 -8.35 18.20
CA TRP A 144 9.79 -7.59 17.20
C TRP A 144 8.36 -7.26 17.64
N LEU A 145 7.85 -7.88 18.71
CA LEU A 145 6.48 -7.63 19.20
C LEU A 145 6.22 -6.14 19.48
N VAL A 146 7.18 -5.45 20.09
CA VAL A 146 7.03 -4.02 20.41
C VAL A 146 7.06 -3.16 19.12
N PRO A 147 8.07 -3.26 18.24
CA PRO A 147 8.06 -2.52 16.96
C PRO A 147 6.83 -2.80 16.10
N VAL A 148 6.41 -4.07 15.99
CA VAL A 148 5.21 -4.49 15.25
C VAL A 148 3.96 -3.90 15.90
N GLY A 149 3.84 -3.98 17.22
CA GLY A 149 2.72 -3.43 17.98
C GLY A 149 2.60 -1.92 17.78
N LEU A 150 3.71 -1.18 17.82
CA LEU A 150 3.73 0.26 17.53
C LEU A 150 3.34 0.56 16.08
N MET A 151 3.82 -0.22 15.11
CA MET A 151 3.43 -0.06 13.70
C MET A 151 1.92 -0.26 13.51
N LEU A 152 1.36 -1.32 14.10
CA LEU A 152 -0.08 -1.60 14.04
C LEU A 152 -0.89 -0.53 14.75
N LEU A 153 -0.41 -0.04 15.90
CA LEU A 153 -1.04 1.05 16.64
C LEU A 153 -1.08 2.34 15.79
N THR A 154 0.05 2.72 15.17
CA THR A 154 0.08 3.89 14.28
C THR A 154 -0.87 3.69 13.11
N LEU A 155 -0.86 2.52 12.46
CA LEU A 155 -1.77 2.21 11.35
C LEU A 155 -3.24 2.31 11.78
N PHE A 156 -3.57 1.81 12.97
CA PHE A 156 -4.91 1.88 13.54
C PHE A 156 -5.32 3.33 13.81
N ILE A 157 -4.46 4.14 14.43
CA ILE A 157 -4.71 5.56 14.68
C ILE A 157 -4.90 6.32 13.36
N THR A 158 -4.04 6.11 12.36
CA THR A 158 -4.16 6.75 11.04
C THR A 158 -5.48 6.38 10.36
N ARG A 159 -5.94 5.13 10.52
CA ARG A 159 -7.24 4.71 9.98
C ARG A 159 -8.39 5.40 10.70
N LEU A 160 -8.36 5.49 12.03
CA LEU A 160 -9.37 6.20 12.80
C LEU A 160 -9.44 7.69 12.42
N ASP A 161 -8.29 8.34 12.28
CA ASP A 161 -8.20 9.75 11.88
C ASP A 161 -8.83 9.97 10.49
N HIS A 162 -8.51 9.09 9.54
CA HIS A 162 -9.06 9.17 8.18
C HIS A 162 -10.59 9.02 8.15
N PHE A 163 -11.18 8.19 9.02
CA PHE A 163 -12.64 8.08 9.14
C PHE A 163 -13.25 9.20 9.98
N GLY A 164 -12.58 9.67 11.03
CA GLY A 164 -13.09 10.66 11.98
C GLY A 164 -13.14 12.08 11.40
N LEU A 165 -12.11 12.50 10.67
CA LEU A 165 -12.06 13.83 10.05
C LEU A 165 -12.98 13.96 8.81
N GLY A 166 -13.41 12.84 8.22
CA GLY A 166 -14.35 12.83 7.09
C GLY A 166 -15.78 13.28 7.44
N TYR A 167 -16.15 13.37 8.72
CA TYR A 167 -17.48 13.80 9.16
C TYR A 167 -17.57 15.26 9.61
N ILE A 168 -16.44 15.96 9.76
CA ILE A 168 -16.38 17.35 10.27
C ILE A 168 -16.11 18.37 9.13
N THR A 169 -16.08 17.92 7.88
CA THR A 169 -15.88 18.78 6.69
C THR A 169 -17.10 18.73 5.79
#